data_AF-A0A7R9LF73-F1
#
_entry.id   AF-A0A7R9LF73-F1
#
_cell.length_a   1.000
_cell.length_b   1.000
_cell.length_c   1.000
_cell.angle_alpha   90.00
_cell.angle_beta   90.00
_cell.angle_gamma   90.00
#
_symmetry.space_group_name_H-M   'P 1'
#
loop_
_entity.id
_entity.type
_entity.pdbx_description
1 polymer ?
#
loop_
_entity_poly.entity_id
_entity_poly.type
_entity_poly.pdbx_seq_one_letter_code
_entity_poly.pdbx_strand_id
1 'polypeptide(L)'
;VKFVGLFVICVVGVQTIADLWELYGNLSNPLSLVVKHLLARSLCLIAIPLILYMTFFWIHLKVLYKSGNGDGFFSSAFQSQLEGNSLYNASMPRYIAYGAVVTLKNHRTGGGYLHSHWHLYPETVGAKQQQVTTYSHKDDNNKWRIKKYDKESNADDRDIEFVKNGDLIRLEHLVTTRNLHSHKELAPVTKKHFQVTCYGDNGTGDANDVFKIEITGGREEQMVETVTSKVKLVHYLMNCALHSHSKQLPKWGFEQMEVSCSPNLLNANIFWNFEDNHFPRLPNVSFEVYAPSFWERFTESHAVMFQGNAGLKPKEGEVTSRPWQWPINYKGQFFSGNEYRIYLLGNPIIWWTNFSLVFIYGFVQFVIAVRRQRGCPEAEEIGQHNTRLTRAAVWLFIGWALHYIPFYSMGRVLYFHHYFPASLFSSMLSAVIIDYIFRVIPQLLSPSLAPTIYHFSYGILLSALVYSFYLFYPLSYGMSGPHSHENNSTMYGLKWLESWEF
;
A
#
# COMPACT_ATOMS: atom_id res chain seq x y z
N VAL A 1 -2.70 -8.81 -11.43
CA VAL A 1 -1.55 -9.37 -10.66
C VAL A 1 -1.34 -8.50 -9.41
N LYS A 2 -1.04 -9.08 -8.23
CA LYS A 2 -0.87 -8.37 -6.92
C LYS A 2 0.56 -8.54 -6.40
N PHE A 3 1.03 -7.63 -5.53
CA PHE A 3 2.36 -7.70 -4.89
C PHE A 3 2.61 -8.94 -4.02
N VAL A 4 1.56 -9.67 -3.62
CA VAL A 4 1.72 -10.99 -2.98
C VAL A 4 2.47 -11.97 -3.88
N GLY A 5 2.47 -11.77 -5.20
CA GLY A 5 3.29 -12.54 -6.14
C GLY A 5 4.80 -12.38 -5.94
N LEU A 6 5.27 -11.36 -5.22
CA LEU A 6 6.69 -11.29 -4.84
C LEU A 6 7.09 -12.46 -3.93
N PHE A 7 6.16 -13.00 -3.14
CA PHE A 7 6.44 -14.16 -2.29
C PHE A 7 6.72 -15.42 -3.11
N VAL A 8 6.06 -15.63 -4.25
CA VAL A 8 6.41 -16.77 -5.13
C VAL A 8 7.77 -16.56 -5.79
N ILE A 9 8.14 -15.32 -6.14
CA ILE A 9 9.49 -15.00 -6.61
C ILE A 9 10.52 -15.32 -5.51
N CYS A 10 10.23 -15.00 -4.25
CA CYS A 10 11.08 -15.38 -3.13
C CYS A 10 11.21 -16.91 -2.98
N VAL A 11 10.11 -17.67 -3.10
CA VAL A 11 10.15 -19.15 -3.05
C VAL A 11 11.07 -19.71 -4.15
N VAL A 12 10.86 -19.28 -5.39
CA VAL A 12 11.69 -19.68 -6.54
C VAL A 12 13.14 -19.24 -6.37
N GLY A 13 13.37 -18.06 -5.77
CA GLY A 13 14.69 -17.55 -5.45
C GLY A 13 15.43 -18.41 -4.43
N VAL A 14 14.78 -18.78 -3.32
CA VAL A 14 15.37 -19.66 -2.30
C VAL A 14 15.66 -21.05 -2.88
N GLN A 15 14.75 -21.60 -3.68
CA GLN A 15 14.98 -22.87 -4.37
C GLN A 15 16.15 -22.78 -5.35
N THR A 16 16.24 -21.69 -6.11
CA THR A 16 17.37 -21.43 -7.03
C THR A 16 18.70 -21.36 -6.28
N ILE A 17 18.73 -20.70 -5.11
CA ILE A 17 19.93 -20.63 -4.28
C ILE A 17 20.34 -22.03 -3.80
N ALA A 18 19.40 -22.84 -3.34
CA ALA A 18 19.70 -24.22 -2.92
C ALA A 18 20.19 -25.09 -4.08
N ASP A 19 19.56 -25.01 -5.25
CA ASP A 19 20.00 -25.73 -6.45
C ASP A 19 21.41 -25.31 -6.89
N LEU A 20 21.73 -24.01 -6.81
CA LEU A 20 23.07 -23.49 -7.11
C LEU A 20 24.09 -23.95 -6.06
N TRP A 21 23.69 -24.04 -4.80
CA TRP A 21 24.52 -24.55 -3.71
C TRP A 21 24.85 -26.04 -3.90
N GLU A 22 23.86 -26.87 -4.24
CA GLU A 22 24.08 -28.28 -4.57
C GLU A 22 24.97 -28.45 -5.81
N LEU A 23 24.77 -27.64 -6.85
CA LEU A 23 25.58 -27.68 -8.06
C LEU A 23 27.05 -27.32 -7.78
N TYR A 24 27.28 -26.31 -6.93
CA TYR A 24 28.61 -25.87 -6.51
C TYR A 24 29.29 -26.90 -5.59
N GLY A 25 28.53 -27.56 -4.71
CA GLY A 25 29.05 -28.58 -3.80
C GLY A 25 29.48 -29.89 -4.49
N ASN A 26 29.02 -30.14 -5.72
CA ASN A 26 29.43 -31.30 -6.49
C ASN A 26 30.78 -31.06 -7.19
N LEU A 27 31.85 -31.63 -6.61
CA LEU A 27 33.23 -31.49 -7.08
C LEU A 27 33.48 -32.05 -8.50
N SER A 28 32.57 -32.85 -9.03
CA SER A 28 32.65 -33.34 -10.43
C SER A 28 32.30 -32.26 -11.45
N ASN A 29 31.65 -31.17 -11.03
CA ASN A 29 31.19 -30.11 -11.92
C ASN A 29 32.28 -29.03 -12.08
N PRO A 30 32.61 -28.60 -13.32
CA PRO A 30 33.50 -27.47 -13.51
C PRO A 30 32.82 -26.17 -13.09
N LEU A 31 33.60 -25.22 -12.54
CA LEU A 31 33.09 -23.91 -12.10
C LEU A 31 32.38 -23.14 -13.24
N SER A 32 32.80 -23.34 -14.49
CA SER A 32 32.17 -22.75 -15.66
C SER A 32 30.70 -23.17 -15.82
N LEU A 33 30.34 -24.39 -15.43
CA LEU A 33 28.96 -24.87 -15.41
C LEU A 33 28.12 -24.10 -14.39
N VAL A 34 28.65 -23.89 -13.19
CA VAL A 34 28.00 -23.12 -12.12
C VAL A 34 27.71 -21.69 -12.58
N VAL A 35 28.69 -21.01 -13.18
CA VAL A 35 28.52 -19.64 -13.71
C VAL A 35 27.47 -19.59 -14.83
N LYS A 36 27.49 -20.55 -15.77
CA LYS A 36 26.46 -20.64 -16.83
C LYS A 36 25.05 -20.79 -16.24
N HIS A 37 24.90 -21.65 -15.23
CA HIS A 37 23.61 -21.82 -14.56
C HIS A 37 23.18 -20.59 -13.76
N LEU A 38 24.11 -19.89 -13.11
CA LEU A 38 23.81 -18.62 -12.43
C LEU A 38 23.29 -17.58 -13.42
N LEU A 39 24.02 -17.35 -14.53
CA LEU A 39 23.63 -16.38 -15.55
C LEU A 39 22.28 -16.73 -16.20
N ALA A 40 22.07 -18.00 -16.56
CA ALA A 40 20.81 -18.46 -17.15
C ALA A 40 19.63 -18.24 -16.18
N ARG A 41 19.80 -18.56 -14.90
CA ARG A 41 18.75 -18.36 -13.90
C ARG A 41 18.52 -16.88 -13.59
N SER A 42 19.56 -16.05 -13.51
CA SER A 42 19.40 -14.59 -13.37
C SER A 42 18.65 -13.98 -14.55
N LEU A 43 18.95 -14.41 -15.78
CA LEU A 43 18.24 -13.93 -16.96
C LEU A 43 16.77 -14.36 -16.94
N CYS A 44 16.49 -15.65 -16.76
CA CYS A 44 15.14 -16.20 -16.87
C CYS A 44 14.24 -15.91 -15.67
N LEU A 45 14.79 -15.84 -14.46
CA LEU A 45 14.01 -15.72 -13.21
C LEU A 45 14.02 -14.31 -12.61
N ILE A 46 14.88 -13.40 -13.10
CA ILE A 46 14.93 -11.99 -12.64
C ILE A 46 14.68 -11.04 -13.81
N ALA A 47 15.51 -11.07 -14.84
CA ALA A 47 15.43 -10.08 -15.92
C ALA A 47 14.13 -10.19 -16.73
N ILE A 48 13.75 -11.40 -17.18
CA ILE A 48 12.51 -11.60 -17.95
C ILE A 48 11.26 -11.18 -17.15
N PRO A 49 11.03 -11.63 -15.89
CA PRO A 49 9.90 -11.17 -15.10
C PRO A 49 9.88 -9.66 -14.87
N LEU A 50 11.05 -9.04 -14.65
CA LEU A 50 11.16 -7.59 -14.46
C LEU A 50 10.79 -6.83 -15.73
N ILE A 51 11.29 -7.25 -16.90
CA ILE A 51 10.94 -6.65 -18.20
C ILE A 51 9.45 -6.78 -18.46
N LEU A 52 8.87 -7.95 -18.21
CA LEU A 52 7.44 -8.19 -18.38
C LEU A 52 6.61 -7.27 -17.46
N TYR A 53 7.03 -7.13 -16.19
CA TYR A 53 6.40 -6.24 -15.23
C TYR A 53 6.46 -4.77 -15.67
N MET A 54 7.63 -4.30 -16.10
CA MET A 54 7.79 -2.93 -16.62
C MET A 54 6.97 -2.71 -17.89
N THR A 55 6.87 -3.73 -18.77
CA THR A 55 6.05 -3.67 -19.98
C THR A 55 4.56 -3.52 -19.64
N PHE A 56 4.05 -4.25 -18.65
CA PHE A 56 2.67 -4.07 -18.20
C PHE A 56 2.41 -2.67 -17.64
N PHE A 57 3.36 -2.10 -16.90
CA PHE A 57 3.24 -0.71 -16.43
C PHE A 57 3.34 0.31 -17.57
N TRP A 58 4.17 0.05 -18.57
CA TRP A 58 4.23 0.86 -19.78
C TRP A 58 2.89 0.86 -20.52
N ILE A 59 2.28 -0.31 -20.73
CA ILE A 59 0.94 -0.44 -21.30
C ILE A 59 -0.08 0.29 -20.42
N HIS A 60 -0.06 0.08 -19.10
CA HIS A 60 -0.98 0.70 -18.15
C HIS A 60 -0.94 2.23 -18.24
N LEU A 61 0.25 2.84 -18.18
CA LEU A 61 0.45 4.29 -18.22
C LEU A 61 0.21 4.91 -19.61
N LYS A 62 0.26 4.10 -20.67
CA LYS A 62 -0.10 4.49 -22.04
C LYS A 62 -1.59 4.42 -22.31
N VAL A 63 -2.28 3.41 -21.78
CA VAL A 63 -3.72 3.21 -21.98
C VAL A 63 -4.53 4.13 -21.06
N LEU A 64 -4.12 4.32 -19.80
CA LEU A 64 -4.78 5.19 -18.84
C LEU A 64 -4.18 6.60 -18.87
N TYR A 65 -4.35 7.29 -19.99
CA TYR A 65 -3.84 8.65 -20.20
C TYR A 65 -4.85 9.75 -19.85
N LYS A 66 -6.06 9.42 -19.38
CA LYS A 66 -7.10 10.41 -19.03
C LYS A 66 -7.10 10.71 -17.53
N SER A 67 -7.47 11.94 -17.18
CA SER A 67 -7.66 12.38 -15.79
C SER A 67 -8.87 11.70 -15.15
N GLY A 68 -8.82 11.59 -13.82
CA GLY A 68 -9.89 11.07 -12.98
C GLY A 68 -9.55 11.30 -11.52
N ASN A 69 -10.48 11.02 -10.60
CA ASN A 69 -10.40 11.41 -9.18
C ASN A 69 -9.11 10.96 -8.44
N GLY A 70 -8.39 9.96 -8.94
CA GLY A 70 -7.16 9.45 -8.34
C GLY A 70 -5.89 10.20 -8.74
N ASP A 71 -5.95 11.16 -9.68
CA ASP A 71 -4.78 11.90 -10.16
C ASP A 71 -4.17 12.82 -9.08
N GLY A 72 -4.97 13.28 -8.13
CA GLY A 72 -4.58 14.16 -7.02
C GLY A 72 -3.42 13.65 -6.16
N PHE A 73 -3.23 12.33 -6.07
CA PHE A 73 -2.12 11.72 -5.33
C PHE A 73 -0.76 11.79 -6.02
N PHE A 74 -0.76 12.12 -7.31
CA PHE A 74 0.45 12.25 -8.12
C PHE A 74 0.93 13.70 -8.19
N SER A 75 2.19 13.89 -8.55
CA SER A 75 2.86 15.16 -8.77
C SER A 75 2.22 15.94 -9.91
N SER A 76 2.40 17.25 -9.88
CA SER A 76 1.94 18.15 -10.93
C SER A 76 2.52 17.78 -12.30
N ALA A 77 3.78 17.34 -12.33
CA ALA A 77 4.45 16.86 -13.54
C ALA A 77 3.78 15.59 -14.09
N PHE A 78 3.43 14.62 -13.24
CA PHE A 78 2.71 13.43 -13.69
C PHE A 78 1.32 13.78 -14.24
N GLN A 79 0.61 14.67 -13.54
CA GLN A 79 -0.73 15.10 -13.94
C GLN A 79 -0.77 15.85 -15.27
N SER A 80 0.30 16.54 -15.66
CA SER A 80 0.37 17.25 -16.94
C SER A 80 0.33 16.32 -18.16
N GLN A 81 0.56 15.03 -17.98
CA GLN A 81 0.46 14.00 -19.02
C GLN A 81 -0.94 13.37 -19.12
N LEU A 82 -1.89 13.80 -18.28
CA LEU A 82 -3.24 13.24 -18.22
C LEU A 82 -4.26 14.14 -18.93
N GLU A 83 -4.79 13.71 -20.07
CA GLU A 83 -5.79 14.45 -20.83
C GLU A 83 -7.04 14.71 -19.97
N GLY A 84 -7.51 15.95 -19.96
CA GLY A 84 -8.63 16.41 -19.14
C GLY A 84 -8.25 16.93 -17.76
N ASN A 85 -6.97 16.82 -17.34
CA ASN A 85 -6.49 17.55 -16.17
C ASN A 85 -6.25 19.03 -16.54
N SER A 86 -6.43 19.95 -15.61
CA SER A 86 -6.19 21.39 -15.85
C SER A 86 -4.73 21.74 -16.15
N LEU A 87 -3.78 20.83 -15.88
CA LEU A 87 -2.35 20.97 -16.21
C LEU A 87 -1.99 20.40 -17.58
N TYR A 88 -2.89 19.67 -18.22
CA TYR A 88 -2.65 19.09 -19.54
C TYR A 88 -2.64 20.20 -20.59
N ASN A 89 -1.52 20.33 -21.32
CA ASN A 89 -1.26 21.43 -22.24
C ASN A 89 -1.53 22.81 -21.63
N ALA A 90 -1.39 22.93 -20.31
CA ALA A 90 -1.59 24.19 -19.63
C ALA A 90 -0.50 25.18 -20.01
N SER A 91 -0.91 26.44 -20.10
CA SER A 91 0.00 27.56 -20.25
C SER A 91 -0.25 28.51 -19.09
N MET A 92 0.78 28.82 -18.30
CA MET A 92 0.67 29.76 -17.18
C MET A 92 2.00 30.50 -17.00
N PRO A 93 2.04 31.61 -16.23
CA PRO A 93 3.26 32.37 -16.05
C PRO A 93 4.37 31.54 -15.39
N ARG A 94 5.58 31.63 -15.95
CA ARG A 94 6.76 30.92 -15.43
C ARG A 94 7.16 31.40 -14.05
N TYR A 95 7.13 32.71 -13.84
CA TYR A 95 7.58 33.36 -12.61
C TYR A 95 6.39 33.87 -11.82
N ILE A 96 6.52 33.87 -10.50
CA ILE A 96 5.48 34.34 -9.59
C ILE A 96 5.68 35.83 -9.34
N ALA A 97 4.62 36.61 -9.52
CA ALA A 97 4.58 38.03 -9.19
C ALA A 97 3.74 38.28 -7.94
N TYR A 98 4.03 39.36 -7.22
CA TYR A 98 3.17 39.84 -6.15
C TYR A 98 1.79 40.21 -6.69
N GLY A 99 0.73 39.83 -5.97
CA GLY A 99 -0.66 39.94 -6.43
C GLY A 99 -1.16 38.74 -7.23
N ALA A 100 -0.29 37.80 -7.63
CA ALA A 100 -0.70 36.59 -8.33
C ALA A 100 -1.57 35.68 -7.44
N VAL A 101 -2.54 35.01 -8.08
CA VAL A 101 -3.32 33.94 -7.46
C VAL A 101 -2.63 32.62 -7.77
N VAL A 102 -2.24 31.91 -6.73
CA VAL A 102 -1.44 30.69 -6.81
C VAL A 102 -2.08 29.55 -6.04
N THR A 103 -1.72 28.33 -6.40
CA THR A 103 -1.99 27.15 -5.57
C THR A 103 -0.68 26.52 -5.13
N LEU A 104 -0.61 26.08 -3.87
CA LEU A 104 0.60 25.45 -3.33
C LEU A 104 0.33 23.97 -3.10
N LYS A 105 1.22 23.12 -3.59
CA LYS A 105 1.17 21.68 -3.36
C LYS A 105 2.36 21.24 -2.53
N ASN A 106 2.14 20.34 -1.58
CA ASN A 106 3.25 19.77 -0.83
C ASN A 106 4.01 18.78 -1.73
N HIS A 107 5.33 18.87 -1.77
CA HIS A 107 6.15 18.10 -2.71
C HIS A 107 6.28 16.61 -2.32
N ARG A 108 5.92 16.22 -1.09
CA ARG A 108 5.96 14.81 -0.69
C ARG A 108 5.08 13.95 -1.60
N THR A 109 5.40 12.66 -1.74
CA THR A 109 4.53 11.71 -2.44
C THR A 109 3.13 11.69 -1.80
N GLY A 110 2.08 11.80 -2.62
CA GLY A 110 0.71 11.95 -2.12
C GLY A 110 0.47 13.25 -1.33
N GLY A 111 1.25 14.30 -1.57
CA GLY A 111 1.07 15.61 -0.98
C GLY A 111 -0.19 16.31 -1.53
N GLY A 112 -0.95 16.94 -0.63
CA GLY A 112 -2.14 17.70 -1.00
C GLY A 112 -1.84 19.18 -1.24
N TYR A 113 -2.86 19.89 -1.73
CA TYR A 113 -2.89 21.34 -1.88
C TYR A 113 -3.10 22.01 -0.53
N LEU A 114 -2.41 23.13 -0.28
CA LEU A 114 -2.70 23.98 0.85
C LEU A 114 -4.15 24.49 0.72
N HIS A 115 -4.97 24.17 1.72
CA HIS A 115 -6.41 24.34 1.66
C HIS A 115 -6.92 25.05 2.91
N SER A 116 -7.96 25.86 2.76
CA SER A 116 -8.67 26.45 3.88
C SER A 116 -10.15 26.64 3.57
N HIS A 117 -11.00 26.55 4.57
CA HIS A 117 -12.45 26.63 4.44
C HIS A 117 -13.04 27.32 5.66
N TRP A 118 -14.29 27.77 5.60
CA TRP A 118 -14.92 28.60 6.64
C TRP A 118 -15.02 27.98 8.05
N HIS A 119 -14.68 26.71 8.24
CA HIS A 119 -14.78 26.05 9.55
C HIS A 119 -13.60 26.42 10.45
N LEU A 120 -13.88 26.61 11.73
CA LEU A 120 -12.89 26.93 12.75
C LEU A 120 -12.38 25.67 13.45
N TYR A 121 -11.18 25.72 14.01
CA TYR A 121 -10.73 24.68 14.94
C TYR A 121 -11.68 24.63 16.16
N PRO A 122 -11.96 23.42 16.70
CA PRO A 122 -12.74 23.28 17.93
C PRO A 122 -12.07 24.00 19.10
N GLU A 123 -12.87 24.43 20.09
CA GLU A 123 -12.38 25.13 21.29
C GLU A 123 -11.36 24.33 22.11
N THR A 124 -11.39 23.00 22.01
CA THR A 124 -10.45 22.11 22.69
C THR A 124 -9.11 21.95 21.96
N VAL A 125 -8.94 22.57 20.77
CA VAL A 125 -7.80 22.36 19.88
C VAL A 125 -7.14 23.70 19.52
N GLY A 126 -6.29 24.19 20.43
CA GLY A 126 -5.50 25.40 20.22
C GLY A 126 -6.37 26.64 20.04
N ALA A 127 -5.96 27.54 19.14
CA ALA A 127 -6.72 28.75 18.86
C ALA A 127 -7.96 28.44 18.01
N LYS A 128 -9.10 29.02 18.41
CA LYS A 128 -10.39 28.95 17.69
C LYS A 128 -10.39 29.85 16.44
N GLN A 129 -9.50 29.56 15.51
CA GLN A 129 -9.34 30.26 14.23
C GLN A 129 -9.64 29.33 13.06
N GLN A 130 -9.63 29.87 11.84
CA GLN A 130 -10.00 29.10 10.65
C GLN A 130 -9.00 27.98 10.35
N GLN A 131 -9.52 26.82 9.98
CA GLN A 131 -8.73 25.63 9.72
C GLN A 131 -7.89 25.79 8.46
N VAL A 132 -6.64 25.32 8.54
CA VAL A 132 -5.76 25.14 7.38
C VAL A 132 -5.37 23.67 7.32
N THR A 133 -5.55 23.08 6.15
CA THR A 133 -5.36 21.65 5.92
C THR A 133 -4.64 21.42 4.60
N THR A 134 -4.38 20.16 4.28
CA THR A 134 -4.05 19.76 2.92
C THR A 134 -5.15 18.89 2.34
N TYR A 135 -5.61 19.26 1.15
CA TYR A 135 -6.68 18.59 0.41
C TYR A 135 -6.14 18.00 -0.89
N SER A 136 -6.54 16.78 -1.24
CA SER A 136 -5.94 16.05 -2.37
C SER A 136 -6.50 16.45 -3.74
N HIS A 137 -7.64 17.12 -3.78
CA HIS A 137 -8.32 17.49 -5.02
C HIS A 137 -8.24 18.99 -5.27
N LYS A 138 -8.45 19.39 -6.53
CA LYS A 138 -8.49 20.80 -6.92
C LYS A 138 -9.83 21.41 -6.48
N ASP A 139 -9.75 22.58 -5.86
CA ASP A 139 -10.88 23.31 -5.30
C ASP A 139 -10.55 24.81 -5.32
N ASP A 140 -11.57 25.67 -5.39
CA ASP A 140 -11.37 27.12 -5.30
C ASP A 140 -10.80 27.55 -3.93
N ASN A 141 -11.06 26.76 -2.88
CA ASN A 141 -10.48 26.90 -1.54
C ASN A 141 -8.98 26.51 -1.46
N ASN A 142 -8.37 26.13 -2.58
CA ASN A 142 -6.92 25.93 -2.67
C ASN A 142 -6.18 27.19 -3.18
N LYS A 143 -6.90 28.26 -3.51
CA LYS A 143 -6.34 29.48 -4.13
C LYS A 143 -5.89 30.48 -3.08
N TRP A 144 -4.64 30.94 -3.22
CA TRP A 144 -4.00 31.90 -2.35
C TRP A 144 -3.48 33.08 -3.16
N ARG A 145 -3.67 34.30 -2.67
CA ARG A 145 -3.04 35.50 -3.23
C ARG A 145 -1.73 35.75 -2.50
N ILE A 146 -0.64 35.86 -3.25
CA ILE A 146 0.67 36.20 -2.69
C ILE A 146 0.81 37.71 -2.56
N LYS A 147 1.08 38.20 -1.35
CA LYS A 147 1.25 39.62 -1.04
C LYS A 147 2.63 39.90 -0.45
N LYS A 148 3.07 41.15 -0.56
CA LYS A 148 4.20 41.64 0.23
C LYS A 148 3.83 41.68 1.71
N TYR A 149 4.84 41.57 2.56
CA TYR A 149 4.62 41.63 4.02
C TYR A 149 4.31 43.06 4.51
N ASP A 150 4.83 44.09 3.82
CA ASP A 150 4.81 45.50 4.23
C ASP A 150 3.84 46.38 3.44
N LYS A 151 3.40 45.94 2.26
CA LYS A 151 2.55 46.69 1.34
C LYS A 151 1.42 45.83 0.81
N GLU A 152 0.24 46.42 0.62
CA GLU A 152 -0.78 45.81 -0.22
C GLU A 152 -0.26 45.83 -1.66
N SER A 153 -0.18 44.66 -2.27
CA SER A 153 0.20 44.48 -3.67
C SER A 153 -1.03 44.02 -4.44
N ASN A 154 -1.46 44.81 -5.42
CA ASN A 154 -2.59 44.45 -6.28
C ASN A 154 -2.09 44.05 -7.67
N ALA A 155 -2.78 43.13 -8.34
CA ALA A 155 -2.41 42.68 -9.69
C ALA A 155 -2.45 43.81 -10.74
N ASP A 156 -3.18 44.89 -10.42
CA ASP A 156 -3.35 46.09 -11.24
C ASP A 156 -2.28 47.17 -11.01
N ASP A 157 -1.34 46.97 -10.08
CA ASP A 157 -0.26 47.94 -9.83
C ASP A 157 0.62 48.13 -11.06
N ARG A 158 1.06 49.36 -11.36
CA ARG A 158 1.74 49.68 -12.63
C ARG A 158 3.00 48.83 -12.86
N ASP A 159 3.76 48.56 -11.82
CA ASP A 159 5.02 47.80 -11.89
C ASP A 159 4.81 46.36 -11.45
N ILE A 160 5.24 45.41 -12.29
CA ILE A 160 5.19 43.98 -11.97
C ILE A 160 6.43 43.63 -11.15
N GLU A 161 6.21 43.27 -9.88
CA GLU A 161 7.27 42.83 -8.99
C GLU A 161 7.25 41.31 -8.81
N PHE A 162 8.38 40.66 -9.07
CA PHE A 162 8.53 39.21 -8.93
C PHE A 162 8.90 38.81 -7.51
N VAL A 163 8.39 37.66 -7.08
CA VAL A 163 8.76 37.02 -5.83
C VAL A 163 10.11 36.32 -6.00
N LYS A 164 11.04 36.62 -5.11
CA LYS A 164 12.41 36.12 -5.13
C LYS A 164 12.74 35.28 -3.90
N ASN A 165 13.80 34.52 -4.00
CA ASN A 165 14.38 33.77 -2.89
C ASN A 165 14.86 34.72 -1.79
N GLY A 166 14.38 34.49 -0.57
CA GLY A 166 14.67 35.33 0.59
C GLY A 166 13.56 36.32 0.95
N ASP A 167 12.58 36.53 0.06
CA ASP A 167 11.53 37.52 0.27
C ASP A 167 10.58 37.13 1.42
N LEU A 168 10.11 38.16 2.13
CA LEU A 168 9.05 38.06 3.12
C LEU A 168 7.70 38.31 2.47
N ILE A 169 6.78 37.37 2.66
CA ILE A 169 5.47 37.36 2.02
C ILE A 169 4.35 37.13 3.03
N ARG A 170 3.13 37.44 2.60
CA ARG A 170 1.87 36.99 3.19
C ARG A 170 1.09 36.18 2.16
N LEU A 171 0.38 35.15 2.61
CA LEU A 171 -0.51 34.36 1.77
C LEU A 171 -1.94 34.60 2.24
N GLU A 172 -2.73 35.28 1.41
CA GLU A 172 -4.15 35.54 1.68
C GLU A 172 -4.99 34.47 1.00
N HIS A 173 -5.85 33.79 1.75
CA HIS A 173 -6.79 32.82 1.20
C HIS A 173 -7.86 33.55 0.37
N LEU A 174 -8.02 33.18 -0.90
CA LEU A 174 -8.81 33.95 -1.86
C LEU A 174 -10.31 33.99 -1.50
N VAL A 175 -10.87 32.87 -1.02
CA VAL A 175 -12.31 32.74 -0.76
C VAL A 175 -12.71 33.42 0.55
N THR A 176 -11.87 33.31 1.59
CA THR A 176 -12.22 33.82 2.94
C THR A 176 -11.49 35.11 3.32
N THR A 177 -10.63 35.63 2.44
CA THR A 177 -9.84 36.87 2.62
C THR A 177 -9.04 36.93 3.94
N ARG A 178 -8.63 35.76 4.45
CA ARG A 178 -7.82 35.62 5.68
C ARG A 178 -6.39 35.26 5.35
N ASN A 179 -5.43 35.68 6.16
CA ASN A 179 -4.02 35.37 5.97
C ASN A 179 -3.66 34.02 6.59
N LEU A 180 -2.77 33.28 5.93
CA LEU A 180 -2.06 32.17 6.53
C LEU A 180 -1.30 32.68 7.76
N HIS A 181 -1.47 32.00 8.87
CA HIS A 181 -1.02 32.43 10.18
C HIS A 181 -0.45 31.26 10.96
N SER A 182 0.51 31.51 11.85
CA SER A 182 0.92 30.51 12.83
C SER A 182 1.30 31.17 14.14
N HIS A 183 1.09 30.48 15.24
CA HIS A 183 1.30 31.01 16.59
C HIS A 183 1.79 29.90 17.53
N LYS A 184 2.16 30.25 18.77
CA LYS A 184 2.83 29.33 19.71
C LYS A 184 1.94 28.20 20.28
N GLU A 185 0.69 28.09 19.85
CA GLU A 185 -0.18 26.97 20.21
C GLU A 185 0.28 25.69 19.52
N LEU A 186 0.01 24.55 20.14
CA LEU A 186 0.43 23.25 19.61
C LEU A 186 -0.48 22.79 18.48
N ALA A 187 0.09 22.14 17.46
CA ALA A 187 -0.68 21.60 16.35
C ALA A 187 -1.72 20.54 16.82
N PRO A 188 -2.84 20.37 16.08
CA PRO A 188 -3.94 19.50 16.48
C PRO A 188 -3.56 18.04 16.76
N VAL A 189 -2.74 17.45 15.90
CA VAL A 189 -2.32 16.04 15.97
C VAL A 189 -0.83 15.96 16.31
N THR A 190 0.01 16.79 15.67
CA THR A 190 1.47 16.74 15.89
C THR A 190 1.91 17.73 16.97
N LYS A 191 1.79 17.33 18.23
CA LYS A 191 2.07 18.18 19.42
C LYS A 191 3.50 18.73 19.56
N LYS A 192 4.44 18.31 18.70
CA LYS A 192 5.80 18.87 18.63
C LYS A 192 5.91 20.08 17.69
N HIS A 193 4.85 20.36 16.91
CA HIS A 193 4.78 21.44 15.95
C HIS A 193 3.82 22.52 16.46
N PHE A 194 3.88 23.69 15.82
CA PHE A 194 2.95 24.78 16.08
C PHE A 194 1.72 24.71 15.17
N GLN A 195 0.60 25.21 15.66
CA GLN A 195 -0.66 25.29 14.92
C GLN A 195 -0.56 26.31 13.79
N VAL A 196 -1.11 25.95 12.63
CA VAL A 196 -1.26 26.84 11.47
C VAL A 196 -2.74 27.06 11.24
N THR A 197 -3.13 28.31 11.01
CA THR A 197 -4.52 28.76 10.89
C THR A 197 -4.64 29.80 9.79
N CYS A 198 -5.88 30.18 9.49
CA CYS A 198 -6.19 31.41 8.78
C CYS A 198 -6.70 32.45 9.79
N TYR A 199 -6.04 33.61 9.85
CA TYR A 199 -6.34 34.70 10.77
C TYR A 199 -6.50 36.03 10.02
N GLY A 200 -7.08 37.02 10.69
CA GLY A 200 -7.37 38.31 10.10
C GLY A 200 -8.68 38.37 9.31
N ASP A 201 -8.91 39.52 8.68
CA ASP A 201 -10.07 39.77 7.84
C ASP A 201 -9.69 40.76 6.72
N ASN A 202 -10.19 40.54 5.50
CA ASN A 202 -9.86 41.35 4.31
C ASN A 202 -8.36 41.62 4.12
N GLY A 203 -7.52 40.62 4.36
CA GLY A 203 -6.07 40.71 4.23
C GLY A 203 -5.37 41.47 5.37
N THR A 204 -6.12 42.08 6.29
CA THR A 204 -5.56 42.69 7.50
C THR A 204 -5.26 41.62 8.52
N GLY A 205 -4.06 41.65 9.08
CA GLY A 205 -3.64 40.73 10.14
C GLY A 205 -2.40 41.26 10.85
N ASP A 206 -1.55 40.38 11.38
CA ASP A 206 -0.46 40.77 12.27
C ASP A 206 0.93 40.35 11.74
N ALA A 207 1.94 40.42 12.61
CA ALA A 207 3.32 40.05 12.26
C ALA A 207 3.54 38.53 12.20
N ASN A 208 2.59 37.71 12.68
CA ASN A 208 2.61 36.25 12.60
C ASN A 208 2.01 35.71 11.28
N ASP A 209 1.62 36.60 10.36
CA ASP A 209 1.20 36.22 9.01
C ASP A 209 2.38 36.15 8.02
N VAL A 210 3.59 36.49 8.49
CA VAL A 210 4.76 36.71 7.63
C VAL A 210 5.59 35.44 7.49
N PHE A 211 5.77 35.00 6.24
CA PHE A 211 6.59 33.85 5.87
C PHE A 211 7.71 34.26 4.92
N LYS A 212 8.92 33.78 5.17
CA LYS A 212 10.05 33.89 4.27
C LYS A 212 10.03 32.74 3.26
N ILE A 213 10.12 33.06 1.97
CA ILE A 213 10.31 32.05 0.92
C ILE A 213 11.79 31.70 0.80
N GLU A 214 12.10 30.41 0.86
CA GLU A 214 13.46 29.90 0.62
C GLU A 214 13.45 28.82 -0.47
N ILE A 215 14.16 29.05 -1.57
CA ILE A 215 14.35 28.08 -2.65
C ILE A 215 15.48 27.11 -2.26
N THR A 216 15.22 25.81 -2.41
CA THR A 216 16.20 24.76 -2.08
C THR A 216 17.40 24.82 -3.02
N GLY A 217 18.58 25.15 -2.49
CA GLY A 217 19.79 25.32 -3.29
C GLY A 217 19.73 26.53 -4.25
N GLY A 218 18.77 27.43 -4.04
CA GLY A 218 18.63 28.63 -4.86
C GLY A 218 19.63 29.71 -4.48
N ARG A 219 19.97 30.57 -5.45
CA ARG A 219 20.80 31.76 -5.23
C ARG A 219 19.97 32.86 -4.58
N GLU A 220 20.63 33.80 -3.90
CA GLU A 220 19.97 35.00 -3.39
C GLU A 220 19.34 35.77 -4.55
N GLU A 221 18.16 36.34 -4.33
CA GLU A 221 17.35 37.04 -5.33
C GLU A 221 16.89 36.21 -6.55
N GLN A 222 17.08 34.89 -6.55
CA GLN A 222 16.56 34.03 -7.61
C GLN A 222 15.03 34.09 -7.66
N MET A 223 14.45 34.36 -8.82
CA MET A 223 13.00 34.38 -9.02
C MET A 223 12.38 33.01 -8.77
N VAL A 224 11.23 32.99 -8.09
CA VAL A 224 10.47 31.76 -7.85
C VAL A 224 9.72 31.35 -9.13
N GLU A 225 9.95 30.12 -9.55
CA GLU A 225 9.32 29.52 -10.74
C GLU A 225 8.17 28.57 -10.37
N THR A 226 7.09 28.62 -11.16
CA THR A 226 5.95 27.72 -11.07
C THR A 226 6.37 26.28 -11.45
N VAL A 227 5.87 25.28 -10.71
CA VAL A 227 6.13 23.83 -10.82
C VAL A 227 7.57 23.40 -10.52
N THR A 228 8.59 24.12 -10.98
CA THR A 228 10.00 23.72 -10.89
C THR A 228 10.66 24.08 -9.57
N SER A 229 10.31 25.22 -8.97
CA SER A 229 10.96 25.69 -7.75
C SER A 229 10.46 24.91 -6.53
N LYS A 230 11.41 24.25 -5.85
CA LYS A 230 11.19 23.60 -4.56
C LYS A 230 11.41 24.59 -3.44
N VAL A 231 10.31 25.13 -2.89
CA VAL A 231 10.34 26.20 -1.88
C VAL A 231 10.04 25.69 -0.48
N LYS A 232 10.57 26.39 0.52
CA LYS A 232 10.17 26.31 1.93
C LYS A 232 9.51 27.64 2.30
N LEU A 233 8.45 27.56 3.10
CA LEU A 233 7.82 28.73 3.72
C LEU A 233 8.17 28.76 5.19
N VAL A 234 9.15 29.59 5.56
CA VAL A 234 9.65 29.70 6.93
C VAL A 234 8.95 30.86 7.62
N HIS A 235 8.16 30.57 8.64
CA HIS A 235 7.49 31.58 9.45
C HIS A 235 8.53 32.50 10.12
N TYR A 236 8.41 33.80 9.89
CA TYR A 236 9.46 34.77 10.21
C TYR A 236 9.74 34.88 11.73
N LEU A 237 8.71 35.02 12.57
CA LEU A 237 8.90 35.23 14.01
C LEU A 237 9.22 33.95 14.79
N MET A 238 8.58 32.83 14.44
CA MET A 238 8.73 31.56 15.17
C MET A 238 9.85 30.67 14.64
N ASN A 239 10.45 31.01 13.49
CA ASN A 239 11.51 30.25 12.84
C ASN A 239 11.17 28.76 12.65
N CYS A 240 9.95 28.50 12.19
CA CYS A 240 9.44 27.16 11.86
C CYS A 240 9.00 27.13 10.39
N ALA A 241 9.01 25.96 9.75
CA ALA A 241 8.62 25.82 8.35
C ALA A 241 7.22 25.20 8.20
N LEU A 242 6.44 25.72 7.24
CA LEU A 242 5.15 25.16 6.86
C LEU A 242 5.32 23.69 6.44
N HIS A 243 4.57 22.80 7.08
CA HIS A 243 4.75 21.36 7.01
C HIS A 243 3.42 20.64 6.84
N SER A 244 3.37 19.65 5.96
CA SER A 244 2.23 18.72 5.82
C SER A 244 2.72 17.27 5.78
N HIS A 245 1.89 16.33 6.22
CA HIS A 245 2.22 14.90 6.27
C HIS A 245 0.96 14.04 6.23
N SER A 246 1.11 12.71 6.20
CA SER A 246 -0.02 11.78 6.02
C SER A 246 -0.92 11.60 7.25
N LYS A 247 -0.81 12.41 8.31
CA LYS A 247 -1.74 12.33 9.44
C LYS A 247 -2.99 13.11 9.12
N GLN A 248 -4.13 12.44 9.23
CA GLN A 248 -5.43 13.03 9.04
C GLN A 248 -5.88 13.72 10.33
N LEU A 249 -6.58 14.84 10.16
CA LEU A 249 -7.36 15.44 11.21
C LEU A 249 -8.57 14.53 11.54
N PRO A 250 -9.10 14.58 12.76
CA PRO A 250 -10.34 13.90 13.11
C PRO A 250 -11.54 14.39 12.28
N LYS A 251 -12.72 13.82 12.52
CA LYS A 251 -13.95 14.13 11.78
C LYS A 251 -14.30 15.63 11.70
N TRP A 252 -13.94 16.42 12.71
CA TRP A 252 -14.15 17.88 12.71
C TRP A 252 -13.32 18.63 11.65
N GLY A 253 -12.26 18.01 11.14
CA GLY A 253 -11.41 18.52 10.05
C GLY A 253 -11.61 17.71 8.76
N PHE A 254 -12.78 17.08 8.60
CA PHE A 254 -13.19 16.34 7.40
C PHE A 254 -12.23 15.23 6.95
N GLU A 255 -11.45 14.67 7.89
CA GLU A 255 -10.41 13.66 7.58
C GLU A 255 -9.35 14.14 6.57
N GLN A 256 -9.21 15.47 6.41
CA GLN A 256 -8.16 16.11 5.62
C GLN A 256 -6.81 16.02 6.35
N MET A 257 -5.71 16.26 5.64
CA MET A 257 -4.37 16.09 6.21
C MET A 257 -3.90 17.33 6.98
N GLU A 258 -3.23 17.13 8.12
CA GLU A 258 -2.75 18.20 9.01
C GLU A 258 -1.68 19.07 8.34
N VAL A 259 -1.91 20.39 8.36
CA VAL A 259 -0.88 21.43 8.14
C VAL A 259 -0.44 21.98 9.49
N SER A 260 0.86 22.15 9.66
CA SER A 260 1.50 22.57 10.92
C SER A 260 2.77 23.35 10.61
N CYS A 261 3.33 24.06 11.60
CA CYS A 261 4.63 24.72 11.46
C CYS A 261 5.68 23.92 12.24
N SER A 262 6.60 23.28 11.51
CA SER A 262 7.63 22.42 12.10
C SER A 262 8.87 23.23 12.49
N PRO A 263 9.32 23.17 13.75
CA PRO A 263 10.59 23.81 14.15
C PRO A 263 11.82 23.10 13.52
N ASN A 264 11.66 21.91 12.93
CA ASN A 264 12.75 21.20 12.27
C ASN A 264 12.81 21.54 10.76
N LEU A 265 13.71 22.47 10.41
CA LEU A 265 13.91 22.96 9.04
C LEU A 265 14.64 21.98 8.09
N LEU A 266 15.06 20.81 8.59
CA LEU A 266 15.70 19.74 7.81
C LEU A 266 14.70 18.67 7.34
N ASN A 267 13.44 18.73 7.79
CA ASN A 267 12.44 17.73 7.46
C ASN A 267 12.06 17.80 5.96
N ALA A 268 12.00 16.66 5.28
CA ALA A 268 11.66 16.57 3.85
C ALA A 268 10.21 16.97 3.52
N ASN A 269 9.32 17.00 4.52
CA ASN A 269 7.89 17.30 4.32
C ASN A 269 7.55 18.81 4.34
N ILE A 270 8.56 19.68 4.51
CA ILE A 270 8.40 21.14 4.52
C ILE A 270 8.49 21.77 3.12
N PHE A 271 8.78 20.96 2.11
CA PHE A 271 8.94 21.44 0.75
C PHE A 271 7.60 21.53 0.03
N TRP A 272 7.38 22.66 -0.63
CA TRP A 272 6.21 22.97 -1.43
C TRP A 272 6.64 23.36 -2.83
N ASN A 273 5.70 23.26 -3.77
CA ASN A 273 5.81 23.82 -5.10
C ASN A 273 4.55 24.63 -5.39
N PHE A 274 4.71 25.77 -6.05
CA PHE A 274 3.58 26.50 -6.60
C PHE A 274 3.14 25.78 -7.87
N GLU A 275 1.94 25.20 -7.87
CA GLU A 275 1.47 24.36 -8.99
C GLU A 275 0.77 25.20 -10.05
N ASP A 276 -0.18 26.04 -9.64
CA ASP A 276 -0.92 26.94 -10.52
C ASP A 276 -0.52 28.38 -10.22
N ASN A 277 -0.48 29.21 -11.26
CA ASN A 277 -0.13 30.62 -11.18
C ASN A 277 -0.99 31.40 -12.18
N HIS A 278 -1.77 32.35 -11.67
CA HIS A 278 -2.61 33.21 -12.47
C HIS A 278 -2.23 34.68 -12.23
N PHE A 279 -1.73 35.32 -13.28
CA PHE A 279 -1.44 36.75 -13.32
C PHE A 279 -1.68 37.29 -14.74
N PRO A 280 -2.75 38.05 -14.99
CA PRO A 280 -3.19 38.40 -16.35
C PRO A 280 -2.16 39.11 -17.24
N ARG A 281 -1.22 39.85 -16.64
CA ARG A 281 -0.23 40.67 -17.37
C ARG A 281 1.09 39.95 -17.67
N LEU A 282 1.26 38.70 -17.22
CA LEU A 282 2.47 37.92 -17.50
C LEU A 282 2.25 36.97 -18.68
N PRO A 283 3.28 36.73 -19.51
CA PRO A 283 3.19 35.77 -20.60
C PRO A 283 3.13 34.33 -20.06
N ASN A 284 2.26 33.53 -20.65
CA ASN A 284 2.14 32.11 -20.33
C ASN A 284 3.21 31.29 -21.06
N VAL A 285 3.78 30.30 -20.38
CA VAL A 285 4.69 29.30 -20.97
C VAL A 285 4.05 27.92 -20.96
N SER A 286 4.34 27.09 -21.97
CA SER A 286 3.86 25.71 -22.02
C SER A 286 4.60 24.82 -21.01
N PHE A 287 3.85 23.99 -20.29
CA PHE A 287 4.40 23.03 -19.32
C PHE A 287 4.82 21.69 -19.93
N GLU A 288 4.65 21.48 -21.24
CA GLU A 288 5.10 20.24 -21.90
C GLU A 288 6.61 19.99 -21.72
N VAL A 289 7.41 21.06 -21.55
CA VAL A 289 8.86 20.95 -21.31
C VAL A 289 9.19 20.21 -20.01
N TYR A 290 8.26 20.21 -19.04
CA TYR A 290 8.43 19.55 -17.74
C TYR A 290 7.71 18.21 -17.66
N ALA A 291 7.30 17.64 -18.79
CA ALA A 291 6.68 16.33 -18.87
C ALA A 291 7.63 15.24 -18.33
N PRO A 292 7.20 14.43 -17.34
CA PRO A 292 8.05 13.39 -16.79
C PRO A 292 8.24 12.25 -17.78
N SER A 293 9.44 11.69 -17.75
CA SER A 293 9.80 10.47 -18.45
C SER A 293 9.00 9.27 -17.95
N PHE A 294 9.02 8.17 -18.72
CA PHE A 294 8.41 6.92 -18.27
C PHE A 294 8.97 6.44 -16.93
N TRP A 295 10.27 6.59 -16.70
CA TRP A 295 10.92 6.12 -15.46
C TRP A 295 10.49 6.93 -14.24
N GLU A 296 10.36 8.25 -14.38
CA GLU A 296 9.82 9.11 -13.31
C GLU A 296 8.37 8.74 -13.01
N ARG A 297 7.54 8.57 -14.04
CA ARG A 297 6.14 8.12 -13.85
C ARG A 297 6.05 6.74 -13.23
N PHE A 298 6.91 5.79 -13.65
CA PHE A 298 6.95 4.43 -13.12
C PHE A 298 7.33 4.44 -11.64
N THR A 299 8.42 5.12 -11.28
CA THR A 299 8.90 5.20 -9.88
C THR A 299 7.91 5.91 -8.98
N GLU A 300 7.33 7.02 -9.45
CA GLU A 300 6.30 7.75 -8.72
C GLU A 300 5.04 6.90 -8.49
N SER A 301 4.57 6.18 -9.52
CA SER A 301 3.43 5.27 -9.39
C SER A 301 3.67 4.22 -8.30
N HIS A 302 4.87 3.65 -8.23
CA HIS A 302 5.22 2.68 -7.18
C HIS A 302 5.28 3.32 -5.81
N ALA A 303 5.83 4.53 -5.70
CA ALA A 303 5.86 5.26 -4.43
C ALA A 303 4.44 5.51 -3.91
N VAL A 304 3.52 5.95 -4.77
CA VAL A 304 2.10 6.15 -4.44
C VAL A 304 1.42 4.81 -4.08
N MET A 305 1.70 3.73 -4.81
CA MET A 305 1.17 2.39 -4.49
C MET A 305 1.63 1.89 -3.11
N PHE A 306 2.92 2.04 -2.78
CA PHE A 306 3.45 1.61 -1.49
C PHE A 306 2.89 2.47 -0.34
N GLN A 307 2.80 3.79 -0.55
CA GLN A 307 2.21 4.70 0.43
C GLN A 307 0.73 4.40 0.65
N GLY A 308 -0.04 4.23 -0.41
CA GLY A 308 -1.45 3.85 -0.33
C GLY A 308 -1.63 2.53 0.41
N ASN A 309 -0.82 1.52 0.08
CA ASN A 309 -0.87 0.21 0.73
C ASN A 309 -0.53 0.26 2.24
N ALA A 310 0.47 1.06 2.62
CA ALA A 310 0.82 1.29 4.02
C ALA A 310 -0.23 2.15 4.77
N GLY A 311 -0.97 2.98 4.05
CA GLY A 311 -2.03 3.86 4.56
C GLY A 311 -3.36 3.15 4.83
N LEU A 312 -3.59 1.95 4.29
CA LEU A 312 -4.79 1.14 4.53
C LEU A 312 -4.80 0.53 5.94
N LYS A 313 -4.85 1.37 6.98
CA LYS A 313 -4.98 0.94 8.37
C LYS A 313 -6.44 0.71 8.73
N PRO A 314 -6.73 -0.26 9.61
CA PRO A 314 -8.10 -0.49 10.09
C PRO A 314 -8.63 0.77 10.77
N LYS A 315 -9.85 1.17 10.42
CA LYS A 315 -10.52 2.27 11.13
C LYS A 315 -10.91 1.83 12.55
N GLU A 316 -11.05 2.77 13.46
CA GLU A 316 -11.52 2.47 14.82
C GLU A 316 -12.89 1.77 14.76
N GLY A 317 -13.00 0.61 15.41
CA GLY A 317 -14.20 -0.22 15.41
C GLY A 317 -14.37 -1.14 14.20
N GLU A 318 -13.50 -1.07 13.18
CA GLU A 318 -13.55 -1.96 12.02
C GLU A 318 -12.97 -3.34 12.36
N VAL A 319 -13.80 -4.38 12.25
CA VAL A 319 -13.36 -5.76 12.48
C VAL A 319 -12.68 -6.29 11.23
N THR A 320 -11.37 -6.50 11.32
CA THR A 320 -10.55 -7.07 10.25
C THR A 320 -10.10 -8.48 10.59
N SER A 321 -9.81 -9.28 9.56
CA SER A 321 -9.37 -10.65 9.75
C SER A 321 -7.89 -10.69 10.17
N ARG A 322 -7.54 -11.58 11.11
CA ARG A 322 -6.17 -11.73 11.62
C ARG A 322 -5.51 -13.00 11.08
N PRO A 323 -4.18 -13.01 10.84
CA PRO A 323 -3.49 -14.16 10.26
C PRO A 323 -3.77 -15.50 10.94
N TRP A 324 -3.79 -15.53 12.28
CA TRP A 324 -4.05 -16.75 13.04
C TRP A 324 -5.44 -17.36 12.81
N GLN A 325 -6.42 -16.55 12.37
CA GLN A 325 -7.79 -17.00 12.12
C GLN A 325 -7.90 -17.85 10.85
N TRP A 326 -6.95 -17.70 9.92
CA TRP A 326 -7.09 -18.26 8.57
C TRP A 326 -6.91 -19.79 8.51
N PRO A 327 -5.86 -20.39 9.12
CA PRO A 327 -5.65 -21.84 9.02
C PRO A 327 -6.74 -22.66 9.70
N ILE A 328 -7.28 -22.16 10.81
CA ILE A 328 -8.36 -22.81 11.57
C ILE A 328 -9.76 -22.52 11.02
N ASN A 329 -9.85 -21.66 9.98
CA ASN A 329 -11.11 -21.24 9.39
C ASN A 329 -12.06 -20.58 10.40
N TYR A 330 -11.53 -19.76 11.33
CA TYR A 330 -12.28 -19.24 12.47
C TYR A 330 -13.43 -18.33 12.07
N LYS A 331 -13.19 -17.39 11.15
CA LYS A 331 -14.21 -16.46 10.67
C LYS A 331 -14.02 -16.22 9.17
N GLY A 332 -15.13 -16.32 8.42
CA GLY A 332 -15.18 -15.99 6.99
C GLY A 332 -15.51 -14.51 6.75
N GLN A 333 -15.85 -14.18 5.51
CA GLN A 333 -16.15 -12.80 5.11
C GLN A 333 -17.30 -12.75 4.10
N PHE A 334 -18.26 -11.84 4.30
CA PHE A 334 -19.27 -11.56 3.28
C PHE A 334 -18.65 -10.93 2.04
N PHE A 335 -18.98 -11.50 0.87
CA PHE A 335 -18.56 -11.01 -0.43
C PHE A 335 -19.67 -10.21 -1.13
N SER A 336 -20.92 -10.61 -0.93
CA SER A 336 -22.14 -9.92 -1.42
C SER A 336 -23.30 -10.17 -0.45
N GLY A 337 -24.23 -9.22 -0.35
CA GLY A 337 -25.24 -9.19 0.72
C GLY A 337 -26.65 -8.73 0.33
N ASN A 338 -27.01 -8.71 -0.95
CA ASN A 338 -28.37 -8.33 -1.37
C ASN A 338 -29.29 -9.57 -1.35
N GLU A 339 -29.87 -9.94 -2.50
CA GLU A 339 -30.81 -11.07 -2.59
C GLU A 339 -30.13 -12.43 -2.37
N TYR A 340 -28.95 -12.61 -2.97
CA TYR A 340 -28.10 -13.77 -2.77
C TYR A 340 -26.87 -13.37 -1.97
N ARG A 341 -26.74 -13.95 -0.78
CA ARG A 341 -25.60 -13.71 0.11
C ARG A 341 -24.49 -14.69 -0.26
N ILE A 342 -23.30 -14.17 -0.50
CA ILE A 342 -22.09 -14.97 -0.76
C ILE A 342 -21.17 -14.80 0.43
N TYR A 343 -20.77 -15.91 1.04
CA TYR A 343 -19.92 -15.92 2.21
C TYR A 343 -18.63 -16.69 1.92
N LEU A 344 -17.52 -15.98 1.98
CA LEU A 344 -16.20 -16.54 1.75
C LEU A 344 -15.73 -17.28 3.01
N LEU A 345 -15.90 -18.60 2.98
CA LEU A 345 -15.40 -19.53 3.99
C LEU A 345 -14.57 -20.61 3.29
N GLY A 346 -13.45 -21.00 3.90
CA GLY A 346 -12.71 -22.17 3.42
C GLY A 346 -13.57 -23.42 3.61
N ASN A 347 -13.46 -24.39 2.71
CA ASN A 347 -14.12 -25.69 2.95
C ASN A 347 -13.55 -26.28 4.26
N PRO A 348 -14.36 -26.47 5.33
CA PRO A 348 -13.82 -26.81 6.65
C PRO A 348 -13.12 -28.17 6.68
N ILE A 349 -13.61 -29.14 5.90
CA ILE A 349 -12.98 -30.46 5.80
C ILE A 349 -11.59 -30.33 5.20
N ILE A 350 -11.43 -29.57 4.12
CA ILE A 350 -10.12 -29.32 3.50
C ILE A 350 -9.22 -28.52 4.45
N TRP A 351 -9.72 -27.43 5.03
CA TRP A 351 -8.93 -26.53 5.89
C TRP A 351 -8.42 -27.25 7.14
N TRP A 352 -9.28 -27.98 7.84
CA TRP A 352 -8.90 -28.68 9.06
C TRP A 352 -8.04 -29.91 8.78
N THR A 353 -8.27 -30.61 7.67
CA THR A 353 -7.38 -31.68 7.21
C THR A 353 -5.98 -31.12 6.94
N ASN A 354 -5.89 -30.01 6.19
CA ASN A 354 -4.63 -29.33 5.93
C ASN A 354 -3.92 -28.91 7.21
N PHE A 355 -4.63 -28.26 8.13
CA PHE A 355 -4.08 -27.80 9.39
C PHE A 355 -3.56 -28.97 10.23
N SER A 356 -4.33 -30.06 10.34
CA SER A 356 -3.94 -31.26 11.09
C SER A 356 -2.72 -31.97 10.47
N LEU A 357 -2.66 -32.05 9.14
CA LEU A 357 -1.58 -32.72 8.43
C LEU A 357 -0.23 -32.00 8.59
N VAL A 358 -0.21 -30.69 8.78
CA VAL A 358 1.04 -29.96 9.07
C VAL A 358 1.68 -30.46 10.38
N PHE A 359 0.88 -30.74 11.42
CA PHE A 359 1.39 -31.31 12.67
C PHE A 359 1.84 -32.76 12.51
N ILE A 360 1.06 -33.57 11.77
CA ILE A 360 1.42 -34.96 11.46
C ILE A 360 2.74 -34.99 10.69
N TYR A 361 2.94 -34.09 9.73
CA TYR A 361 4.19 -33.94 9.01
C TYR A 361 5.36 -33.61 9.92
N GLY A 362 5.21 -32.64 10.83
CA GLY A 362 6.24 -32.31 11.82
C GLY A 362 6.65 -33.52 12.65
N PHE A 363 5.68 -34.32 13.09
CA PHE A 363 5.93 -35.57 13.82
C PHE A 363 6.62 -36.63 12.95
N VAL A 364 6.14 -36.87 11.72
CA VAL A 364 6.75 -37.84 10.79
C VAL A 364 8.20 -37.48 10.48
N GLN A 365 8.48 -36.20 10.20
CA GLN A 365 9.85 -35.75 9.94
C GLN A 365 10.75 -35.86 11.17
N PHE A 366 10.22 -35.56 12.36
CA PHE A 366 10.95 -35.77 13.61
C PHE A 366 11.36 -37.24 13.78
N VAL A 367 10.43 -38.18 13.55
CA VAL A 367 10.73 -39.62 13.62
C VAL A 367 11.76 -40.03 12.57
N ILE A 368 11.62 -39.59 11.31
CA ILE A 368 12.58 -39.90 10.23
C ILE A 368 13.97 -39.36 10.59
N ALA A 369 14.08 -38.13 11.07
CA ALA A 369 15.35 -37.51 11.45
C ALA A 369 16.03 -38.27 12.60
N VAL A 370 15.28 -38.63 13.65
CA VAL A 370 15.82 -39.40 14.79
C VAL A 370 16.26 -40.80 14.36
N ARG A 371 15.47 -41.51 13.53
CA ARG A 371 15.84 -42.84 13.01
C ARG A 371 17.10 -42.79 12.16
N ARG A 372 17.23 -41.79 11.29
CA ARG A 372 18.43 -41.56 10.47
C ARG A 372 19.65 -41.27 11.35
N GLN A 373 19.52 -40.39 12.33
CA GLN A 373 20.62 -40.05 13.25
C GLN A 373 21.08 -41.25 14.09
N ARG A 374 20.17 -42.16 14.44
CA ARG A 374 20.46 -43.38 15.20
C ARG A 374 20.96 -44.54 14.33
N GLY A 375 21.03 -44.39 13.01
CA GLY A 375 21.45 -45.46 12.10
C GLY A 375 20.52 -46.67 12.12
N CYS A 376 19.22 -46.48 12.38
CA CYS A 376 18.26 -47.58 12.39
C CYS A 376 18.16 -48.21 10.99
N PRO A 377 18.12 -49.55 10.86
CA PRO A 377 17.92 -50.20 9.58
C PRO A 377 16.52 -49.85 9.04
N GLU A 378 16.47 -49.53 7.75
CA GLU A 378 15.26 -49.13 7.03
C GLU A 378 15.22 -49.88 5.70
N ALA A 379 14.05 -50.41 5.34
CA ALA A 379 13.85 -51.05 4.04
C ALA A 379 14.06 -50.01 2.93
N GLU A 380 14.72 -50.39 1.85
CA GLU A 380 15.11 -49.47 0.77
C GLU A 380 13.90 -48.71 0.19
N GLU A 381 12.78 -49.40 -0.01
CA GLU A 381 11.52 -48.82 -0.50
C GLU A 381 10.99 -47.70 0.43
N ILE A 382 11.00 -47.95 1.75
CA ILE A 382 10.57 -46.96 2.76
C ILE A 382 11.55 -45.77 2.78
N GLY A 383 12.85 -46.03 2.64
CA GLY A 383 13.87 -44.99 2.58
C GLY A 383 13.73 -44.05 1.37
N GLN A 384 13.32 -44.59 0.22
CA GLN A 384 13.01 -43.80 -0.97
C GLN A 384 11.77 -42.93 -0.75
N HIS A 385 10.69 -43.50 -0.16
CA HIS A 385 9.49 -42.75 0.19
C HIS A 385 9.76 -41.63 1.20
N ASN A 386 10.56 -41.90 2.24
CA ASN A 386 11.01 -40.92 3.23
C ASN A 386 11.74 -39.75 2.57
N THR A 387 12.71 -40.05 1.70
CA THR A 387 13.52 -39.02 1.02
C THR A 387 12.66 -38.17 0.09
N ARG A 388 11.73 -38.79 -0.65
CA ARG A 388 10.79 -38.07 -1.52
C ARG A 388 9.86 -37.15 -0.72
N LEU A 389 9.28 -37.66 0.37
CA LEU A 389 8.45 -36.88 1.29
C LEU A 389 9.22 -35.68 1.82
N THR A 390 10.40 -35.89 2.42
CA THR A 390 11.21 -34.82 3.02
C THR A 390 11.55 -33.75 1.98
N ARG A 391 12.02 -34.14 0.79
CA ARG A 391 12.40 -33.17 -0.25
C ARG A 391 11.20 -32.33 -0.71
N ALA A 392 10.08 -32.97 -1.04
CA ALA A 392 8.90 -32.26 -1.53
C ALA A 392 8.27 -31.38 -0.45
N ALA A 393 8.12 -31.92 0.76
CA ALA A 393 7.43 -31.25 1.84
C ALA A 393 8.21 -30.05 2.41
N VAL A 394 9.55 -30.10 2.46
CA VAL A 394 10.37 -28.94 2.86
C VAL A 394 10.11 -27.75 1.93
N TRP A 395 10.13 -27.97 0.61
CA TRP A 395 9.90 -26.89 -0.36
C TRP A 395 8.47 -26.35 -0.32
N LEU A 396 7.48 -27.24 -0.18
CA LEU A 396 6.07 -26.84 -0.03
C LEU A 396 5.82 -26.08 1.28
N PHE A 397 6.46 -26.49 2.37
CA PHE A 397 6.38 -25.81 3.67
C PHE A 397 7.06 -24.43 3.62
N ILE A 398 8.23 -24.29 2.98
CA ILE A 398 8.86 -22.98 2.72
C ILE A 398 7.92 -22.11 1.89
N GLY A 399 7.29 -22.68 0.86
CA GLY A 399 6.26 -22.04 0.05
C GLY A 399 5.11 -21.47 0.88
N TRP A 400 4.52 -22.31 1.73
CA TRP A 400 3.47 -21.92 2.67
C TRP A 400 3.93 -20.83 3.64
N ALA A 401 5.10 -21.01 4.26
CA ALA A 401 5.65 -20.09 5.25
C ALA A 401 5.91 -18.70 4.66
N LEU A 402 6.52 -18.60 3.48
CA LEU A 402 6.76 -17.33 2.80
C LEU A 402 5.48 -16.63 2.36
N HIS A 403 4.38 -17.36 2.13
CA HIS A 403 3.08 -16.77 1.80
C HIS A 403 2.19 -16.51 3.03
N TYR A 404 2.59 -16.93 4.23
CA TYR A 404 1.78 -16.80 5.44
C TYR A 404 2.42 -15.92 6.52
N ILE A 405 3.69 -16.17 6.85
CA ILE A 405 4.41 -15.49 7.94
C ILE A 405 4.50 -13.97 7.73
N PRO A 406 4.78 -13.44 6.52
CA PRO A 406 4.89 -11.99 6.34
C PRO A 406 3.65 -11.21 6.79
N PHE A 407 2.46 -11.81 6.70
CA PHE A 407 1.20 -11.16 7.10
C PHE A 407 1.12 -10.86 8.60
N TYR A 408 1.89 -11.53 9.46
CA TYR A 408 1.97 -11.20 10.89
C TYR A 408 2.66 -9.85 11.15
N SER A 409 3.56 -9.43 10.25
CA SER A 409 4.29 -8.17 10.36
C SER A 409 3.56 -6.98 9.71
N MET A 410 2.49 -7.24 8.95
CA MET A 410 1.78 -6.20 8.20
C MET A 410 0.77 -5.46 9.09
N GLY A 411 1.00 -4.17 9.33
CA GLY A 411 0.11 -3.29 10.12
C GLY A 411 -1.06 -2.67 9.34
N ARG A 412 -1.51 -3.31 8.25
CA ARG A 412 -2.60 -2.84 7.38
C ARG A 412 -3.85 -3.72 7.52
N VAL A 413 -4.96 -3.34 6.91
CA VAL A 413 -6.17 -4.17 6.85
C VAL A 413 -5.88 -5.49 6.14
N LEU A 414 -6.28 -6.59 6.78
CA LEU A 414 -6.14 -7.93 6.25
C LEU A 414 -7.51 -8.61 6.17
N TYR A 415 -7.62 -9.50 5.19
CA TYR A 415 -8.84 -10.22 4.82
C TYR A 415 -8.53 -11.70 4.61
N PHE A 416 -9.53 -12.55 4.77
CA PHE A 416 -9.40 -14.01 4.69
C PHE A 416 -8.79 -14.49 3.36
N HIS A 417 -9.12 -13.85 2.24
CA HIS A 417 -8.60 -14.22 0.91
C HIS A 417 -7.07 -14.05 0.77
N HIS A 418 -6.40 -13.31 1.65
CA HIS A 418 -4.94 -13.20 1.62
C HIS A 418 -4.24 -14.53 1.93
N TYR A 419 -4.93 -15.45 2.62
CA TYR A 419 -4.40 -16.77 2.94
C TYR A 419 -4.42 -17.74 1.74
N PHE A 420 -5.17 -17.46 0.67
CA PHE A 420 -5.39 -18.44 -0.41
C PHE A 420 -4.11 -18.92 -1.11
N PRO A 421 -3.11 -18.06 -1.40
CA PRO A 421 -1.84 -18.54 -1.92
C PRO A 421 -1.12 -19.51 -0.96
N ALA A 422 -1.12 -19.21 0.34
CA ALA A 422 -0.55 -20.12 1.34
C ALA A 422 -1.37 -21.42 1.46
N SER A 423 -2.71 -21.33 1.44
CA SER A 423 -3.62 -22.48 1.45
C SER A 423 -3.35 -23.44 0.28
N LEU A 424 -2.99 -22.93 -0.91
CA LEU A 424 -2.59 -23.78 -2.04
C LEU A 424 -1.34 -24.62 -1.70
N PHE A 425 -0.30 -24.00 -1.16
CA PHE A 425 0.89 -24.73 -0.69
C PHE A 425 0.55 -25.72 0.42
N SER A 426 -0.34 -25.35 1.34
CA SER A 426 -0.83 -26.23 2.40
C SER A 426 -1.54 -27.47 1.83
N SER A 427 -2.41 -27.30 0.83
CA SER A 427 -3.12 -28.40 0.18
C SER A 427 -2.18 -29.31 -0.61
N MET A 428 -1.19 -28.74 -1.32
CA MET A 428 -0.16 -29.53 -2.00
C MET A 428 0.67 -30.33 -0.99
N LEU A 429 1.05 -29.72 0.14
CA LEU A 429 1.77 -30.39 1.22
C LEU A 429 0.94 -31.55 1.79
N SER A 430 -0.34 -31.31 2.07
CA SER A 430 -1.28 -32.34 2.52
C SER A 430 -1.36 -33.52 1.56
N ALA A 431 -1.42 -33.25 0.24
CA ALA A 431 -1.47 -34.32 -0.76
C ALA A 431 -0.21 -35.21 -0.72
N VAL A 432 0.97 -34.62 -0.56
CA VAL A 432 2.23 -35.38 -0.43
C VAL A 432 2.25 -36.22 0.86
N ILE A 433 1.75 -35.67 1.97
CA ILE A 433 1.69 -36.38 3.26
C ILE A 433 0.69 -37.52 3.20
N ILE A 434 -0.50 -37.29 2.65
CA ILE A 434 -1.55 -38.31 2.47
C ILE A 434 -1.03 -39.45 1.59
N ASP A 435 -0.38 -39.15 0.47
CA ASP A 435 0.21 -40.18 -0.41
C ASP A 435 1.24 -41.02 0.35
N TYR A 436 2.10 -40.37 1.14
CA TYR A 436 3.06 -41.07 1.98
C TYR A 436 2.38 -41.97 3.02
N ILE A 437 1.37 -41.47 3.73
CA ILE A 437 0.61 -42.23 4.74
C ILE A 437 -0.05 -43.45 4.09
N PHE A 438 -0.72 -43.27 2.95
CA PHE A 438 -1.45 -44.34 2.26
C PHE A 438 -0.53 -45.38 1.63
N ARG A 439 0.73 -45.04 1.33
CA ARG A 439 1.73 -46.01 0.83
C ARG A 439 2.46 -46.73 1.96
N VAL A 440 2.97 -45.99 2.95
CA VAL A 440 3.88 -46.54 3.96
C VAL A 440 3.15 -47.24 5.10
N ILE A 441 2.05 -46.70 5.61
CA ILE A 441 1.34 -47.32 6.75
C ILE A 441 0.80 -48.71 6.40
N PRO A 442 0.13 -48.93 5.25
CA PRO A 442 -0.38 -50.26 4.93
C PRO A 442 0.73 -51.29 4.73
N GLN A 443 1.88 -50.88 4.19
CA GLN A 443 3.07 -51.74 4.06
C GLN A 443 3.63 -52.17 5.42
N LEU A 444 3.56 -51.31 6.44
CA LEU A 444 4.00 -51.64 7.80
C LEU A 444 3.04 -52.58 8.55
N LEU A 445 1.76 -52.57 8.20
CA LEU A 445 0.72 -53.37 8.87
C LEU A 445 0.52 -54.75 8.22
N SER A 446 0.24 -54.78 6.91
CA SER A 446 -0.03 -56.01 6.17
C SER A 446 0.28 -55.82 4.68
N PRO A 447 1.42 -56.32 4.19
CA PRO A 447 1.84 -56.13 2.79
C PRO A 447 0.84 -56.68 1.76
N SER A 448 0.11 -57.75 2.08
CA SER A 448 -0.87 -58.36 1.18
C SER A 448 -2.15 -57.52 1.02
N LEU A 449 -2.55 -56.79 2.06
CA LEU A 449 -3.73 -55.91 2.03
C LEU A 449 -3.38 -54.47 1.64
N ALA A 450 -2.10 -54.12 1.57
CA ALA A 450 -1.64 -52.76 1.34
C ALA A 450 -2.24 -52.10 0.08
N PRO A 451 -2.30 -52.76 -1.10
CA PRO A 451 -2.92 -52.16 -2.29
C PRO A 451 -4.42 -51.91 -2.11
N THR A 452 -5.15 -52.82 -1.47
CA THR A 452 -6.59 -52.66 -1.23
C THR A 452 -6.87 -51.50 -0.29
N ILE A 453 -6.12 -51.41 0.81
CA ILE A 453 -6.22 -50.31 1.78
C ILE A 453 -5.92 -48.98 1.09
N TYR A 454 -4.84 -48.92 0.30
CA TYR A 454 -4.46 -47.73 -0.47
C TYR A 454 -5.61 -47.20 -1.34
N HIS A 455 -6.20 -48.05 -2.20
CA HIS A 455 -7.27 -47.61 -3.12
C HIS A 455 -8.54 -47.23 -2.36
N PHE A 456 -8.90 -47.97 -1.31
CA PHE A 456 -10.07 -47.67 -0.50
C PHE A 456 -9.92 -46.34 0.26
N SER A 457 -8.75 -46.07 0.83
CA SER A 457 -8.45 -44.81 1.51
C SER A 457 -8.52 -43.61 0.55
N TYR A 458 -8.01 -43.74 -0.68
CA TYR A 458 -8.16 -42.71 -1.71
C TYR A 458 -9.61 -42.51 -2.14
N GLY A 459 -10.39 -43.58 -2.29
CA GLY A 459 -11.81 -43.51 -2.63
C GLY A 459 -12.64 -42.79 -1.56
N ILE A 460 -12.37 -43.08 -0.28
CA ILE A 460 -13.00 -42.38 0.85
C ILE A 460 -12.64 -40.90 0.84
N LEU A 461 -11.36 -40.57 0.68
CA LEU A 461 -10.91 -39.18 0.66
C LEU A 461 -11.60 -38.39 -0.46
N LEU A 462 -11.62 -38.92 -1.68
CA LEU A 462 -12.25 -38.27 -2.82
C LEU A 462 -13.76 -38.09 -2.59
N SER A 463 -14.43 -39.11 -2.08
CA SER A 463 -15.87 -39.06 -1.77
C SER A 463 -16.16 -38.01 -0.70
N ALA A 464 -15.34 -37.93 0.35
CA ALA A 464 -15.46 -36.93 1.41
C ALA A 464 -15.26 -35.51 0.88
N LEU A 465 -14.32 -35.29 -0.04
CA LEU A 465 -14.08 -33.98 -0.66
C LEU A 465 -15.27 -33.54 -1.54
N VAL A 466 -15.78 -34.45 -2.38
CA VAL A 466 -16.95 -34.17 -3.25
C VAL A 466 -18.19 -33.89 -2.41
N TYR A 467 -18.46 -34.73 -1.40
CA TYR A 467 -19.59 -34.54 -0.50
C TYR A 467 -19.48 -33.24 0.29
N SER A 468 -18.28 -32.93 0.80
CA SER A 468 -18.03 -31.69 1.50
C SER A 468 -18.26 -30.46 0.61
N PHE A 469 -17.82 -30.49 -0.65
CA PHE A 469 -18.15 -29.42 -1.60
C PHE A 469 -19.66 -29.30 -1.80
N TYR A 470 -20.37 -30.41 -1.97
CA TYR A 470 -21.83 -30.41 -2.10
C TYR A 470 -22.55 -29.85 -0.86
N LEU A 471 -22.01 -30.02 0.34
CA LEU A 471 -22.60 -29.39 1.54
C LEU A 471 -22.40 -27.87 1.54
N PHE A 472 -21.21 -27.39 1.18
CA PHE A 472 -20.84 -25.98 1.33
C PHE A 472 -20.95 -25.14 0.04
N TYR A 473 -21.34 -25.71 -1.10
CA TYR A 473 -21.49 -24.95 -2.35
C TYR A 473 -22.43 -23.73 -2.21
N PRO A 474 -23.54 -23.75 -1.43
CA PRO A 474 -24.42 -22.58 -1.37
C PRO A 474 -23.69 -21.31 -0.90
N LEU A 475 -22.65 -21.44 -0.07
CA LEU A 475 -21.83 -20.30 0.38
C LEU A 475 -21.14 -19.57 -0.79
N SER A 476 -20.79 -20.31 -1.85
CA SER A 476 -20.09 -19.79 -3.03
C SER A 476 -21.04 -19.44 -4.18
N TYR A 477 -22.10 -20.22 -4.37
CA TYR A 477 -23.05 -20.04 -5.48
C TYR A 477 -24.20 -19.09 -5.12
N GLY A 478 -24.36 -18.74 -3.84
CA GLY A 478 -25.36 -17.82 -3.33
C GLY A 478 -26.36 -18.52 -2.42
N MET A 479 -26.51 -17.98 -1.21
CA MET A 479 -27.53 -18.41 -0.24
C MET A 479 -28.70 -17.44 -0.25
N SER A 480 -29.90 -18.00 -0.11
CA SER A 480 -31.16 -17.27 0.09
C SER A 480 -31.84 -17.73 1.37
N GLY A 481 -32.70 -16.89 1.95
CA GLY A 481 -33.48 -17.22 3.14
C GLY A 481 -32.86 -16.71 4.46
N PRO A 482 -33.26 -17.25 5.62
CA PRO A 482 -32.79 -16.79 6.92
C PRO A 482 -31.31 -17.13 7.18
N HIS A 483 -30.67 -16.40 8.11
CA HIS A 483 -29.26 -16.63 8.46
C HIS A 483 -29.05 -18.00 9.13
N SER A 484 -27.84 -18.56 9.06
CA SER A 484 -27.51 -19.86 9.66
C SER A 484 -27.66 -19.92 11.18
N HIS A 485 -27.86 -18.78 11.85
CA HIS A 485 -28.19 -18.72 13.28
C HIS A 485 -29.65 -19.09 13.59
N GLU A 486 -30.53 -19.02 12.60
CA GLU A 486 -31.95 -19.29 12.77
C GLU A 486 -32.25 -20.77 12.53
N ASN A 487 -33.03 -21.40 13.41
CA ASN A 487 -33.37 -22.83 13.33
C ASN A 487 -34.14 -23.21 12.05
N ASN A 488 -34.79 -22.25 11.40
CA ASN A 488 -35.51 -22.43 10.14
C ASN A 488 -34.60 -22.33 8.89
N SER A 489 -33.31 -22.05 9.06
CA SER A 489 -32.35 -21.91 7.96
C SER A 489 -31.90 -23.27 7.46
N THR A 490 -31.87 -23.43 6.14
CA THR A 490 -31.29 -24.61 5.48
C THR A 490 -29.79 -24.74 5.78
N MET A 491 -29.15 -23.65 6.18
CA MET A 491 -27.72 -23.60 6.49
C MET A 491 -27.43 -23.78 8.00
N TYR A 492 -28.45 -23.93 8.85
CA TYR A 492 -28.29 -24.06 10.30
C TYR A 492 -27.36 -25.21 10.69
N GLY A 493 -27.55 -26.39 10.07
CA GLY A 493 -26.70 -27.58 10.32
C GLY A 493 -25.28 -27.48 9.78
N LEU A 494 -24.97 -26.46 8.97
CA LEU A 494 -23.62 -26.23 8.42
C LEU A 494 -22.80 -25.26 9.27
N LYS A 495 -23.41 -24.63 10.28
CA LYS A 495 -22.75 -23.71 11.19
C LYS A 495 -21.99 -24.49 12.28
N TRP A 496 -20.78 -24.94 11.96
CA TRP A 496 -19.98 -25.76 12.90
C TRP A 496 -19.21 -24.92 13.92
N LEU A 497 -18.96 -23.64 13.63
CA LEU A 497 -18.36 -22.69 14.57
C LEU A 497 -19.33 -21.53 14.84
N GLU A 498 -19.41 -21.10 16.10
CA GLU A 498 -20.27 -19.98 16.50
C GLU A 498 -19.92 -18.66 15.79
N SER A 499 -18.65 -18.49 15.44
CA SER A 499 -18.07 -17.34 14.75
C SER A 499 -18.36 -17.27 13.24
N TRP A 500 -19.00 -18.30 12.68
CA TRP A 500 -19.47 -18.27 11.28
C TRP A 500 -20.81 -17.57 11.19
N GLU A 501 -20.90 -16.54 10.37
CA GLU A 501 -22.01 -15.58 10.40
C GLU A 501 -22.93 -15.67 9.16
N PHE A 502 -22.77 -16.70 8.32
CA PHE A 502 -23.45 -16.79 7.02
C PHE A 502 -24.97 -16.92 7.08
#